data_AF-A0A9D6T4T0-F1
#
_entry.id   AF-A0A9D6T4T0-F1
#
_cell.length_a   1.000
_cell.length_b   1.000
_cell.length_c   1.000
_cell.angle_alpha   90.00
_cell.angle_beta   90.00
_cell.angle_gamma   90.00
#
_symmetry.space_group_name_H-M   'P 1'
#
loop_
_entity.id
_entity.type
_entity.pdbx_description
1 polymer ?
#
loop_
_entity_poly.entity_id
_entity_poly.type
_entity_poly.pdbx_seq_one_letter_code
_entity_poly.pdbx_strand_id
1 'polypeptide(L)'
;MAHQSGFRYLKTEREIGRELGIEILAPIRLFDLEGIGIDRAQFIGDLTPSFRRLAWDKFDARREQVAFLLRKFPEETSRLLDFRLRYYRGEANLRELADLFHRLDHDALRKFERIRSYRRRSIAKFEVIKANDDIWSDQWHVAQQECHGFSQNVSADDPRAIVRVFDPTALAVVGHREFQRLIVAVAEMVEDAETEAGRRVHGMTATFHQMGLEVLADGVAPTMAPEGIHRDGADYIVSALVMERDDVEGGTSTVLSPDRATTLLTVTLAPGQGIFQADALRALPEDQQLWHNVTPVTLRDSDDDQRGSRNIFGFDVVLHRPQQTV
;
A
#
# COMPACT_ATOMS: atom_id res chain seq x y z
N MET A 1 -28.06 9.79 17.61
CA MET A 1 -27.38 10.73 16.69
C MET A 1 -26.25 9.94 16.05
N ALA A 2 -26.04 10.07 14.74
CA ALA A 2 -24.93 9.39 14.06
C ALA A 2 -23.60 9.79 14.73
N HIS A 3 -22.78 8.80 15.08
CA HIS A 3 -21.42 9.05 15.56
C HIS A 3 -20.62 9.71 14.44
N GLN A 4 -19.99 10.84 14.72
CA GLN A 4 -18.99 11.47 13.85
C GLN A 4 -17.71 11.61 14.67
N SER A 5 -16.60 11.12 14.14
CA SER A 5 -15.28 11.12 14.79
C SER A 5 -14.80 12.51 15.25
N GLY A 6 -15.34 13.59 14.66
CA GLY A 6 -14.88 14.95 14.91
C GLY A 6 -13.52 15.25 14.25
N PHE A 7 -13.05 14.38 13.36
CA PHE A 7 -11.79 14.59 12.64
C PHE A 7 -11.82 15.82 11.75
N ARG A 8 -10.65 16.46 11.64
CA ARG A 8 -10.41 17.58 10.74
C ARG A 8 -9.57 17.10 9.57
N TYR A 9 -10.19 17.02 8.40
CA TYR A 9 -9.52 16.71 7.15
C TYR A 9 -8.90 17.97 6.54
N LEU A 10 -7.77 17.79 5.85
CA LEU A 10 -7.16 18.83 5.01
C LEU A 10 -8.00 19.09 3.76
N LYS A 11 -8.64 18.03 3.24
CA LYS A 11 -9.57 18.10 2.12
C LYS A 11 -10.50 16.88 2.11
N THR A 12 -11.74 17.09 1.72
CA THR A 12 -12.77 16.04 1.57
C THR A 12 -13.25 15.91 0.12
N GLU A 13 -13.94 14.82 -0.21
CA GLU A 13 -14.53 14.59 -1.53
C GLU A 13 -15.52 15.69 -1.93
N ARG A 14 -16.24 16.27 -0.97
CA ARG A 14 -17.15 17.40 -1.21
C ARG A 14 -16.43 18.67 -1.64
N GLU A 15 -15.28 18.95 -1.03
CA GLU A 15 -14.45 20.11 -1.39
C GLU A 15 -13.75 19.89 -2.73
N ILE A 16 -13.21 18.68 -2.95
CA ILE A 16 -12.65 18.28 -4.24
C ILE A 16 -13.69 18.41 -5.35
N GLY A 17 -14.89 17.86 -5.14
CA GLY A 17 -15.98 17.94 -6.12
C GLY A 17 -16.39 19.37 -6.44
N ARG A 18 -16.46 20.24 -5.43
CA ARG A 18 -16.75 21.67 -5.63
C ARG A 18 -15.70 22.37 -6.48
N GLU A 19 -14.41 22.09 -6.26
CA GLU A 19 -13.32 22.68 -7.05
C GLU A 19 -13.33 22.20 -8.51
N LEU A 20 -13.72 20.94 -8.74
CA LEU A 20 -13.78 20.34 -10.07
C LEU A 20 -15.12 20.58 -10.78
N GLY A 21 -16.14 21.09 -10.08
CA GLY A 21 -17.50 21.25 -10.62
C GLY A 21 -18.22 19.94 -10.87
N ILE A 22 -17.86 18.87 -10.15
CA ILE A 22 -18.47 17.53 -10.26
C ILE A 22 -18.90 17.02 -8.89
N GLU A 23 -19.91 16.15 -8.84
CA GLU A 23 -20.26 15.43 -7.61
C GLU A 23 -19.36 14.20 -7.46
N ILE A 24 -18.77 14.02 -6.27
CA ILE A 24 -17.97 12.84 -5.92
C ILE A 24 -18.70 12.11 -4.80
N LEU A 25 -19.22 10.93 -5.10
CA LEU A 25 -20.03 10.14 -4.17
C LEU A 25 -19.18 9.27 -3.22
N ALA A 26 -18.01 8.85 -3.69
CA ALA A 26 -17.11 8.00 -2.94
C ALA A 26 -16.17 8.84 -2.04
N PRO A 27 -15.92 8.44 -0.79
CA PRO A 27 -15.08 9.22 0.12
C PRO A 27 -13.63 9.32 -0.39
N ILE A 28 -13.09 10.53 -0.33
CA ILE A 28 -11.68 10.88 -0.58
C ILE A 28 -11.31 11.92 0.46
N ARG A 29 -10.52 11.51 1.45
CA ARG A 29 -10.20 12.35 2.60
C ARG A 29 -8.69 12.46 2.76
N LEU A 30 -8.18 13.64 2.48
CA LEU A 30 -6.81 14.02 2.76
C LEU A 30 -6.73 14.42 4.24
N PHE A 31 -5.85 13.81 5.01
CA PHE A 31 -5.71 14.04 6.45
C PHE A 31 -4.26 14.30 6.84
N ASP A 32 -4.07 14.87 8.02
CA ASP A 32 -2.81 14.86 8.77
C ASP A 32 -3.00 14.18 10.13
N LEU A 33 -1.90 13.76 10.75
CA LEU A 33 -1.90 13.06 12.03
C LEU A 33 -2.59 13.88 13.13
N GLU A 34 -2.31 15.18 13.19
CA GLU A 34 -2.89 16.09 14.18
C GLU A 34 -4.42 16.21 14.02
N GLY A 35 -4.91 16.27 12.77
CA GLY A 35 -6.34 16.34 12.44
C GLY A 35 -7.13 15.10 12.83
N ILE A 36 -6.45 13.97 13.03
CA ILE A 36 -7.01 12.70 13.52
C ILE A 36 -6.60 12.41 14.97
N GLY A 37 -6.06 13.42 15.66
CA GLY A 37 -5.74 13.39 17.08
C GLY A 37 -4.43 12.68 17.46
N ILE A 38 -3.57 12.32 16.51
CA ILE A 38 -2.29 11.66 16.75
C ILE A 38 -1.18 12.69 16.94
N ASP A 39 -0.31 12.47 17.93
CA ASP A 39 0.88 13.31 18.10
C ASP A 39 1.88 13.03 16.97
N ARG A 40 1.91 13.92 15.97
CA ARG A 40 2.78 13.78 14.80
C ARG A 40 4.26 13.66 15.15
N ALA A 41 4.74 14.50 16.08
CA ALA A 41 6.17 14.57 16.38
C ALA A 41 6.63 13.27 17.05
N GLN A 42 5.84 12.79 18.03
CA GLN A 42 6.08 11.52 18.68
C GLN A 42 5.95 10.36 17.70
N PHE A 43 4.86 10.30 16.94
CA PHE A 43 4.56 9.20 16.02
C PHE A 43 5.65 9.01 14.95
N ILE A 44 6.04 10.10 14.28
CA ILE A 44 7.09 10.05 13.26
C ILE A 44 8.45 9.76 13.90
N GLY A 45 8.79 10.46 14.99
CA GLY A 45 10.08 10.29 15.67
C GLY A 45 10.32 8.86 16.14
N ASP A 46 9.30 8.23 16.73
CA ASP A 46 9.41 6.90 17.31
C ASP A 46 9.36 5.79 16.25
N LEU A 47 8.56 5.95 15.19
CA LEU A 47 8.28 4.87 14.24
C LEU A 47 9.12 4.92 12.95
N THR A 48 9.57 6.07 12.48
CA THR A 48 10.42 6.16 11.28
C THR A 48 11.70 5.30 11.35
N PRO A 49 12.42 5.20 12.50
CA PRO A 49 13.59 4.32 12.60
C PRO A 49 13.32 2.83 12.34
N SER A 50 12.07 2.38 12.50
CA SER A 50 11.71 0.98 12.27
C SER A 50 11.82 0.56 10.79
N PHE A 51 11.71 1.50 9.84
CA PHE A 51 11.80 1.22 8.40
C PHE A 51 13.18 0.68 7.98
N ARG A 52 14.24 1.05 8.70
CA ARG A 52 15.60 0.57 8.42
C ARG A 52 15.76 -0.93 8.65
N ARG A 53 14.87 -1.54 9.45
CA ARG A 53 14.89 -2.96 9.81
C ARG A 53 14.00 -3.85 8.93
N LEU A 54 13.23 -3.24 8.03
CA LEU A 54 12.38 -3.98 7.11
C LEU A 54 13.22 -4.85 6.16
N ALA A 55 12.72 -6.03 5.84
CA ALA A 55 13.32 -6.87 4.82
C ALA A 55 13.02 -6.35 3.41
N TRP A 56 13.94 -6.64 2.50
CA TRP A 56 13.80 -6.34 1.08
C TRP A 56 12.67 -7.14 0.44
N ASP A 57 11.79 -6.45 -0.27
CA ASP A 57 10.77 -7.05 -1.11
C ASP A 57 11.42 -7.57 -2.39
N LYS A 58 11.63 -8.89 -2.45
CA LYS A 58 12.28 -9.56 -3.58
C LYS A 58 11.35 -9.78 -4.75
N PHE A 59 10.03 -9.62 -4.60
CA PHE A 59 9.07 -10.08 -5.60
C PHE A 59 9.24 -9.35 -6.94
N ASP A 60 9.23 -8.01 -6.94
CA ASP A 60 9.30 -7.23 -8.18
C ASP A 60 10.66 -7.39 -8.87
N ALA A 61 11.75 -7.45 -8.10
CA ALA A 61 13.08 -7.73 -8.64
C ALA A 61 13.14 -9.11 -9.30
N ARG A 62 12.62 -10.15 -8.65
CA ARG A 62 12.54 -11.50 -9.21
C ARG A 62 11.69 -11.53 -10.48
N ARG A 63 10.57 -10.80 -10.49
CA ARG A 63 9.68 -10.68 -11.65
C ARG A 63 10.39 -10.07 -12.84
N GLU A 64 11.07 -8.94 -12.65
CA GLU A 64 11.80 -8.26 -13.72
C GLU A 64 13.02 -9.08 -14.18
N GLN A 65 13.71 -9.79 -13.28
CA GLN A 65 14.79 -10.71 -13.64
C GLN A 65 14.31 -11.83 -14.57
N VAL A 66 13.18 -12.47 -14.24
CA VAL A 66 12.60 -13.53 -15.10
C VAL A 66 12.12 -12.93 -16.42
N ALA A 67 11.47 -11.76 -16.40
CA ALA A 67 11.03 -11.08 -17.62
C ALA A 67 12.21 -10.71 -18.54
N PHE A 68 13.32 -10.25 -17.97
CA PHE A 68 14.55 -9.98 -18.70
C PHE A 68 15.09 -11.23 -19.39
N LEU A 69 15.17 -12.36 -18.68
CA LEU A 69 15.65 -13.62 -19.23
C LEU A 69 14.71 -14.16 -20.32
N LEU A 70 13.39 -14.04 -20.15
CA LEU A 70 12.41 -14.43 -21.17
C LEU A 70 12.58 -13.62 -22.46
N ARG A 71 12.89 -12.32 -22.36
CA ARG A 71 13.18 -11.47 -23.53
C ARG A 71 14.51 -11.83 -24.20
N LYS A 72 15.50 -12.28 -23.44
CA LYS A 72 16.83 -12.63 -23.96
C LYS A 72 16.92 -14.05 -24.52
N PHE A 73 16.13 -14.97 -23.98
CA PHE A 73 16.15 -16.40 -24.33
C PHE A 73 14.72 -16.91 -24.60
N PRO A 74 14.06 -16.43 -25.68
CA PRO A 74 12.69 -16.85 -26.00
C PRO A 74 12.56 -18.36 -26.20
N GLU A 75 13.62 -19.04 -26.63
CA GLU A 75 13.68 -20.50 -26.76
C GLU A 75 13.64 -21.26 -25.43
N GLU A 76 13.96 -20.60 -24.31
CA GLU A 76 13.94 -21.19 -22.95
C GLU A 76 12.63 -20.92 -22.20
N THR A 77 11.60 -20.40 -22.89
CA THR A 77 10.36 -19.91 -22.26
C THR A 77 9.73 -20.94 -21.31
N SER A 78 9.61 -22.20 -21.73
CA SER A 78 8.99 -23.24 -20.90
C SER A 78 9.77 -23.47 -19.59
N ARG A 79 11.09 -23.55 -19.66
CA ARG A 79 11.98 -23.71 -18.50
C ARG A 79 11.91 -22.48 -17.58
N LEU A 80 11.91 -21.28 -18.14
CA LEU A 80 11.85 -20.03 -17.37
C LEU A 80 10.50 -19.84 -16.68
N LEU A 81 9.39 -20.27 -17.29
CA LEU A 81 8.07 -20.23 -16.67
C LEU A 81 7.91 -21.24 -15.53
N ASP A 82 8.49 -22.44 -15.65
CA ASP A 82 8.57 -23.40 -14.54
C ASP A 82 9.42 -22.85 -13.39
N PHE A 83 10.62 -22.38 -13.71
CA PHE A 83 11.54 -21.78 -12.74
C PHE A 83 10.90 -20.61 -12.00
N ARG A 84 10.12 -19.78 -12.69
CA ARG A 84 9.48 -18.57 -12.15
C ARG A 84 8.72 -18.82 -10.85
N LEU A 85 7.87 -19.85 -10.81
CA LEU A 85 7.01 -20.11 -9.63
C LEU A 85 7.84 -20.49 -8.40
N ARG A 86 8.80 -21.40 -8.59
CA ARG A 86 9.75 -21.81 -7.53
C ARG A 86 10.62 -20.63 -7.09
N TYR A 87 11.07 -19.81 -8.04
CA TYR A 87 11.91 -18.65 -7.75
C TYR A 87 11.17 -17.58 -6.94
N TYR A 88 9.90 -17.32 -7.26
CA TYR A 88 9.09 -16.35 -6.52
C TYR A 88 8.84 -16.80 -5.08
N ARG A 89 8.66 -18.11 -4.85
CA ARG A 89 8.53 -18.71 -3.51
C ARG A 89 9.85 -18.82 -2.76
N GLY A 90 10.98 -18.59 -3.42
CA GLY A 90 12.32 -18.75 -2.83
C GLY A 90 12.81 -20.19 -2.74
N GLU A 91 12.13 -21.12 -3.41
CA GLU A 91 12.49 -22.55 -3.51
C GLU A 91 13.61 -22.78 -4.54
N ALA A 92 13.76 -21.86 -5.50
CA ALA A 92 14.81 -21.86 -6.51
C ALA A 92 15.70 -20.62 -6.42
N ASN A 93 16.87 -20.66 -7.05
CA ASN A 93 17.76 -19.49 -7.15
C ASN A 93 18.45 -19.41 -8.53
N LEU A 94 19.00 -18.24 -8.85
CA LEU A 94 19.58 -17.95 -10.17
C LEU A 94 20.72 -18.88 -10.59
N ARG A 95 21.36 -19.62 -9.67
CA ARG A 95 22.42 -20.60 -10.01
C ARG A 95 21.88 -21.75 -10.87
N GLU A 96 20.59 -22.08 -10.77
CA GLU A 96 19.94 -23.09 -11.62
C GLU A 96 19.87 -22.67 -13.11
N LEU A 97 20.11 -21.40 -13.39
CA LEU A 97 20.13 -20.83 -14.74
C LEU A 97 21.55 -20.38 -15.14
N ALA A 98 22.60 -20.88 -14.46
CA ALA A 98 23.98 -20.46 -14.70
C ALA A 98 24.38 -20.56 -16.18
N ASP A 99 23.93 -21.59 -16.89
CA ASP A 99 24.15 -21.76 -18.34
C ASP A 99 23.60 -20.59 -19.17
N LEU A 100 22.47 -20.00 -18.80
CA LEU A 100 21.91 -18.82 -19.45
C LEU A 100 22.77 -17.57 -19.18
N PHE A 101 23.31 -17.43 -17.98
CA PHE A 101 24.20 -16.31 -17.65
C PHE A 101 25.50 -16.33 -18.46
N HIS A 102 26.07 -17.51 -18.74
CA HIS A 102 27.25 -17.64 -19.61
C HIS A 102 26.99 -17.23 -21.07
N ARG A 103 25.72 -17.18 -21.48
CA ARG A 103 25.28 -16.79 -22.82
C ARG A 103 24.96 -15.28 -22.92
N LEU A 104 24.90 -14.56 -21.80
CA LEU A 104 24.70 -13.11 -21.81
C LEU A 104 26.00 -12.41 -22.21
N ASP A 105 25.89 -11.42 -23.10
CA ASP A 105 26.97 -10.47 -23.32
C ASP A 105 27.17 -9.55 -22.09
N HIS A 106 28.30 -8.84 -22.06
CA HIS A 106 28.67 -7.99 -20.93
C HIS A 106 27.65 -6.86 -20.66
N ASP A 107 26.99 -6.33 -21.69
CA ASP A 107 25.98 -5.29 -21.53
C ASP A 107 24.69 -5.83 -20.93
N ALA A 108 24.26 -7.00 -21.37
CA ALA A 108 23.10 -7.70 -20.86
C ALA A 108 23.31 -8.14 -19.42
N LEU A 109 24.50 -8.62 -19.07
CA LEU A 109 24.85 -8.96 -17.69
C LEU A 109 24.78 -7.72 -16.79
N ARG A 110 25.40 -6.60 -17.18
CA ARG A 110 25.31 -5.33 -16.44
C ARG A 110 23.88 -4.85 -16.25
N LYS A 111 23.03 -4.97 -17.28
CA LYS A 111 21.61 -4.62 -17.19
C LYS A 111 20.87 -5.53 -16.21
N PHE A 112 21.17 -6.84 -16.22
CA PHE A 112 20.57 -7.80 -15.31
C PHE A 112 20.96 -7.51 -13.85
N GLU A 113 22.23 -7.23 -13.58
CA GLU A 113 22.74 -6.94 -12.23
C GLU A 113 22.13 -5.69 -11.60
N ARG A 114 21.65 -4.74 -12.43
CA ARG A 114 20.91 -3.55 -11.98
C ARG A 114 19.45 -3.85 -11.58
N ILE A 115 18.93 -5.04 -11.88
CA ILE A 115 17.60 -5.45 -11.46
C ILE A 115 17.67 -5.93 -10.00
N ARG A 116 17.29 -5.02 -9.09
CA ARG A 116 17.32 -5.21 -7.65
C ARG A 116 16.06 -4.68 -6.97
N SER A 117 15.91 -5.02 -5.68
CA SER A 117 14.83 -4.52 -4.84
C SER A 117 15.12 -3.09 -4.39
N TYR A 118 14.14 -2.21 -4.57
CA TYR A 118 14.15 -0.83 -4.03
C TYR A 118 13.14 -0.64 -2.90
N ARG A 119 12.22 -1.60 -2.74
CA ARG A 119 11.18 -1.59 -1.71
C ARG A 119 11.53 -2.55 -0.57
N ARG A 120 11.30 -2.12 0.65
CA ARG A 120 11.29 -2.95 1.87
C ARG A 120 9.90 -2.92 2.45
N ARG A 121 9.42 -4.04 3.01
CA ARG A 121 8.08 -4.06 3.59
C ARG A 121 7.89 -5.11 4.68
N SER A 122 6.91 -4.85 5.53
CA SER A 122 6.31 -5.81 6.45
C SER A 122 4.79 -5.66 6.43
N ILE A 123 4.10 -6.63 7.02
CA ILE A 123 2.65 -6.65 7.10
C ILE A 123 2.18 -7.05 8.50
N ALA A 124 1.07 -6.49 8.94
CA ALA A 124 0.30 -6.99 10.08
C ALA A 124 -1.18 -6.99 9.73
N LYS A 125 -1.94 -7.88 10.35
CA LYS A 125 -3.38 -7.97 10.15
C LYS A 125 -4.08 -7.77 11.49
N PHE A 126 -5.15 -7.01 11.48
CA PHE A 126 -5.93 -6.69 12.66
C PHE A 126 -7.39 -6.99 12.40
N GLU A 127 -8.03 -7.52 13.43
CA GLU A 127 -9.47 -7.55 13.53
C GLU A 127 -9.91 -6.37 14.39
N VAL A 128 -10.87 -5.60 13.89
CA VAL A 128 -11.35 -4.38 14.53
C VAL A 128 -12.86 -4.47 14.66
N ILE A 129 -13.36 -4.61 15.89
CA ILE A 129 -14.77 -4.86 16.19
C ILE A 129 -15.27 -3.87 17.23
N LYS A 130 -16.58 -3.54 17.17
CA LYS A 130 -17.23 -2.84 18.29
C LYS A 130 -17.66 -3.85 19.33
N ALA A 131 -17.43 -3.55 20.61
CA ALA A 131 -18.01 -4.35 21.68
C ALA A 131 -19.54 -4.22 21.64
N ASN A 132 -20.24 -5.35 21.77
CA ASN A 132 -21.70 -5.39 21.86
C ASN A 132 -22.19 -5.42 23.32
N ASP A 133 -21.36 -4.97 24.27
CA ASP A 133 -21.71 -4.96 25.68
C ASP A 133 -22.23 -3.57 26.10
N ASP A 134 -23.34 -3.54 26.86
CA ASP A 134 -24.07 -2.34 27.32
C ASP A 134 -23.22 -1.28 28.07
N ILE A 135 -21.95 -1.58 28.36
CA ILE A 135 -21.03 -0.72 29.11
C ILE A 135 -19.99 -0.04 28.19
N TRP A 136 -19.67 -0.64 27.04
CA TRP A 136 -18.59 -0.20 26.13
C TRP A 136 -19.03 -0.08 24.67
N SER A 137 -20.34 -0.01 24.43
CA SER A 137 -21.00 -0.30 23.14
C SER A 137 -20.58 0.53 21.92
N ASP A 138 -19.73 1.54 22.10
CA ASP A 138 -19.29 2.46 21.04
C ASP A 138 -17.77 2.50 20.81
N GLN A 139 -16.96 1.71 21.53
CA GLN A 139 -15.50 1.70 21.35
C GLN A 139 -15.02 0.60 20.40
N TRP A 140 -14.03 0.94 19.57
CA TRP A 140 -13.33 0.00 18.71
C TRP A 140 -12.31 -0.81 19.50
N HIS A 141 -12.42 -2.14 19.43
CA HIS A 141 -11.44 -3.08 19.95
C HIS A 141 -10.57 -3.60 18.82
N VAL A 142 -9.26 -3.53 19.00
CA VAL A 142 -8.27 -3.96 18.02
C VAL A 142 -7.58 -5.22 18.52
N ALA A 143 -7.63 -6.30 17.73
CA ALA A 143 -6.95 -7.55 18.00
C ALA A 143 -6.04 -7.93 16.83
N GLN A 144 -4.74 -8.07 17.08
CA GLN A 144 -3.81 -8.55 16.06
C GLN A 144 -4.11 -10.01 15.70
N GLN A 145 -4.08 -10.32 14.41
CA GLN A 145 -4.23 -11.65 13.86
C GLN A 145 -2.88 -12.18 13.35
N GLU A 146 -2.71 -13.49 13.34
CA GLU A 146 -1.57 -14.10 12.65
C GLU A 146 -1.69 -13.85 11.13
N CYS A 147 -0.59 -13.45 10.50
CA CYS A 147 -0.52 -13.22 9.07
C CYS A 147 0.48 -14.19 8.45
N HIS A 148 -0.02 -15.25 7.80
CA HIS A 148 0.80 -16.30 7.17
C HIS A 148 1.04 -16.06 5.67
N GLY A 149 0.50 -14.99 5.09
CA GLY A 149 0.66 -14.63 3.68
C GLY A 149 -0.29 -13.53 3.21
N PHE A 150 0.05 -12.90 2.08
CA PHE A 150 -0.70 -11.85 1.40
C PHE A 150 -0.83 -12.17 -0.09
N SER A 151 -2.03 -12.07 -0.63
CA SER A 151 -2.30 -12.18 -2.07
C SER A 151 -3.30 -11.10 -2.46
N GLN A 152 -3.15 -10.54 -3.66
CA GLN A 152 -4.13 -9.58 -4.18
C GLN A 152 -5.27 -10.34 -4.88
N ASN A 153 -6.49 -9.82 -4.78
CA ASN A 153 -7.67 -10.41 -5.42
C ASN A 153 -7.73 -10.04 -6.91
N VAL A 154 -6.84 -10.67 -7.70
CA VAL A 154 -6.71 -10.51 -9.16
C VAL A 154 -6.98 -11.84 -9.87
N SER A 155 -7.03 -11.86 -11.20
CA SER A 155 -7.21 -13.10 -11.96
C SER A 155 -6.10 -14.11 -11.66
N ALA A 156 -6.41 -15.41 -11.74
CA ALA A 156 -5.46 -16.48 -11.39
C ALA A 156 -4.20 -16.51 -12.26
N ASP A 157 -4.29 -16.00 -13.50
CA ASP A 157 -3.16 -15.88 -14.43
C ASP A 157 -2.25 -14.68 -14.13
N ASP A 158 -2.71 -13.77 -13.27
CA ASP A 158 -1.93 -12.61 -12.84
C ASP A 158 -0.92 -13.04 -11.75
N PRO A 159 0.38 -12.78 -11.92
CA PRO A 159 1.39 -13.09 -10.91
C PRO A 159 1.11 -12.49 -9.52
N ARG A 160 0.24 -11.48 -9.40
CA ARG A 160 -0.21 -10.90 -8.13
C ARG A 160 -1.17 -11.80 -7.34
N ALA A 161 -1.74 -12.83 -7.96
CA ALA A 161 -2.53 -13.87 -7.29
C ALA A 161 -1.67 -14.84 -6.47
N ILE A 162 -0.34 -14.89 -6.71
CA ILE A 162 0.57 -15.76 -5.97
C ILE A 162 0.68 -15.26 -4.53
N VAL A 163 0.41 -16.15 -3.55
CA VAL A 163 0.59 -15.86 -2.13
C VAL A 163 2.03 -15.45 -1.87
N ARG A 164 2.20 -14.21 -1.41
CA ARG A 164 3.46 -13.64 -0.98
C ARG A 164 3.56 -13.79 0.53
N VAL A 165 4.66 -14.35 1.00
CA VAL A 165 4.97 -14.34 2.43
C VAL A 165 5.81 -13.09 2.68
N PHE A 166 5.25 -12.14 3.42
CA PHE A 166 5.96 -10.96 3.89
C PHE A 166 6.35 -11.16 5.36
N ASP A 167 7.42 -10.49 5.76
CA ASP A 167 7.82 -10.47 7.16
C ASP A 167 6.74 -9.78 8.02
N PRO A 168 6.48 -10.30 9.23
CA PRO A 168 5.56 -9.65 10.14
C PRO A 168 6.10 -8.29 10.60
N THR A 169 5.21 -7.32 10.75
CA THR A 169 5.57 -6.03 11.36
C THR A 169 6.06 -6.22 12.80
N ALA A 170 7.12 -5.51 13.16
CA ALA A 170 7.74 -5.63 14.47
C ALA A 170 6.77 -5.31 15.64
N LEU A 171 6.87 -6.07 16.73
CA LEU A 171 6.05 -5.88 17.94
C LEU A 171 6.13 -4.46 18.51
N ALA A 172 7.30 -3.81 18.41
CA ALA A 172 7.48 -2.44 18.87
C ALA A 172 6.66 -1.41 18.06
N VAL A 173 6.36 -1.69 16.78
CA VAL A 173 5.51 -0.84 15.94
C VAL A 173 4.05 -1.10 16.27
N VAL A 174 3.62 -2.37 16.23
CA VAL A 174 2.21 -2.70 16.47
C VAL A 174 1.80 -2.43 17.92
N GLY A 175 2.69 -2.56 18.89
CA GLY A 175 2.43 -2.24 20.29
C GLY A 175 2.56 -0.74 20.63
N HIS A 176 2.94 0.11 19.67
CA HIS A 176 3.11 1.53 19.90
C HIS A 176 1.75 2.21 20.15
N ARG A 177 1.66 3.04 21.20
CA ARG A 177 0.40 3.69 21.61
C ARG A 177 -0.25 4.47 20.48
N GLU A 178 0.51 5.36 19.83
CA GLU A 178 -0.03 6.18 18.74
C GLU A 178 -0.33 5.36 17.47
N PHE A 179 0.29 4.19 17.30
CA PHE A 179 -0.08 3.27 16.21
C PHE A 179 -1.41 2.56 16.48
N GLN A 180 -1.66 2.15 17.73
CA GLN A 180 -2.98 1.64 18.11
C GLN A 180 -4.07 2.69 17.92
N ARG A 181 -3.78 3.96 18.23
CA ARG A 181 -4.69 5.09 17.93
C ARG A 181 -4.89 5.28 16.44
N LEU A 182 -3.86 5.09 15.61
CA LEU A 182 -4.01 5.14 14.15
C LEU A 182 -4.98 4.08 13.63
N ILE A 183 -4.90 2.83 14.11
CA ILE A 183 -5.83 1.78 13.67
C ILE A 183 -7.27 2.16 14.04
N VAL A 184 -7.50 2.66 15.26
CA VAL A 184 -8.81 3.13 15.68
C VAL A 184 -9.29 4.30 14.82
N ALA A 185 -8.41 5.27 14.53
CA ALA A 185 -8.75 6.39 13.67
C ALA A 185 -9.13 5.95 12.24
N VAL A 186 -8.43 4.96 11.68
CA VAL A 186 -8.82 4.38 10.38
C VAL A 186 -10.21 3.74 10.46
N ALA A 187 -10.52 3.02 11.53
CA ALA A 187 -11.85 2.44 11.74
C ALA A 187 -12.95 3.51 11.88
N GLU A 188 -12.66 4.61 12.57
CA GLU A 188 -13.56 5.76 12.70
C GLU A 188 -13.77 6.50 11.37
N MET A 189 -12.74 6.62 10.51
CA MET A 189 -12.90 7.16 9.16
C MET A 189 -13.86 6.31 8.31
N VAL A 190 -13.72 4.99 8.41
CA VAL A 190 -14.62 4.03 7.73
C VAL A 190 -16.03 4.16 8.28
N GLU A 191 -16.19 4.23 9.59
CA GLU A 191 -17.51 4.41 10.20
C GLU A 191 -18.18 5.72 9.78
N ASP A 192 -17.45 6.83 9.76
CA ASP A 192 -17.95 8.11 9.29
C ASP A 192 -18.46 7.98 7.84
N ALA A 193 -17.66 7.37 6.95
CA ALA A 193 -18.02 7.19 5.53
C ALA A 193 -19.25 6.29 5.35
N GLU A 194 -19.33 5.18 6.08
CA GLU A 194 -20.46 4.26 6.04
C GLU A 194 -21.74 4.89 6.61
N THR A 195 -21.61 5.64 7.70
CA THR A 195 -22.73 6.32 8.36
C THR A 195 -23.28 7.46 7.50
N GLU A 196 -22.41 8.22 6.83
CA GLU A 196 -22.82 9.23 5.83
C GLU A 196 -23.60 8.61 4.67
N ALA A 197 -23.27 7.37 4.31
CA ALA A 197 -24.00 6.59 3.31
C ALA A 197 -25.20 5.80 3.88
N GLY A 198 -25.57 6.03 5.14
CA GLY A 198 -26.72 5.41 5.79
C GLY A 198 -26.54 3.93 6.15
N ARG A 199 -25.30 3.43 6.22
CA ARG A 199 -24.94 2.05 6.55
C ARG A 199 -24.35 1.95 7.95
N ARG A 200 -24.47 0.78 8.56
CA ARG A 200 -23.90 0.48 9.88
C ARG A 200 -22.68 -0.43 9.73
N VAL A 201 -21.63 -0.12 10.49
CA VAL A 201 -20.41 -0.95 10.57
C VAL A 201 -20.49 -1.84 11.80
N HIS A 202 -20.24 -3.14 11.62
CA HIS A 202 -20.24 -4.14 12.70
C HIS A 202 -18.83 -4.56 13.11
N GLY A 203 -17.91 -4.52 12.16
CA GLY A 203 -16.52 -4.90 12.34
C GLY A 203 -15.82 -4.85 10.99
N MET A 204 -14.51 -4.92 11.03
CA MET A 204 -13.66 -4.91 9.87
C MET A 204 -12.35 -5.64 10.14
N THR A 205 -11.73 -6.08 9.07
CA THR A 205 -10.35 -6.52 9.06
C THR A 205 -9.51 -5.40 8.44
N ALA A 206 -8.47 -4.97 9.14
CA ALA A 206 -7.49 -4.01 8.64
C ALA A 206 -6.14 -4.69 8.42
N THR A 207 -5.62 -4.63 7.20
CA THR A 207 -4.28 -5.11 6.87
C THR A 207 -3.36 -3.91 6.78
N PHE A 208 -2.39 -3.85 7.68
CA PHE A 208 -1.41 -2.79 7.76
C PHE A 208 -0.18 -3.12 6.91
N HIS A 209 0.21 -2.15 6.08
CA HIS A 209 1.39 -2.19 5.23
C HIS A 209 2.42 -1.16 5.70
N GLN A 210 3.56 -1.64 6.17
CA GLN A 210 4.72 -0.79 6.40
C GLN A 210 5.65 -0.90 5.20
N MET A 211 5.89 0.18 4.46
CA MET A 211 6.65 0.15 3.21
C MET A 211 7.69 1.26 3.15
N GLY A 212 8.95 0.87 2.99
CA GLY A 212 10.05 1.79 2.71
C GLY A 212 10.55 1.68 1.29
N LEU A 213 10.87 2.81 0.67
CA LEU A 213 11.48 2.89 -0.66
C LEU A 213 12.85 3.53 -0.53
N GLU A 214 13.87 2.88 -1.06
CA GLU A 214 15.23 3.42 -1.18
C GLU A 214 15.46 3.86 -2.64
N VAL A 215 15.99 5.06 -2.81
CA VAL A 215 16.38 5.64 -4.10
C VAL A 215 17.89 5.81 -4.08
N LEU A 216 18.55 5.40 -5.17
CA LEU A 216 20.01 5.42 -5.31
C LEU A 216 20.40 6.28 -6.51
N ALA A 217 21.63 6.78 -6.52
CA ALA A 217 22.24 7.46 -7.68
C ALA A 217 22.60 6.50 -8.83
N ASP A 218 21.70 5.58 -9.17
CA ASP A 218 21.88 4.60 -10.25
C ASP A 218 20.96 4.85 -11.46
N GLY A 219 20.26 5.98 -11.47
CA GLY A 219 19.34 6.38 -12.53
C GLY A 219 18.03 5.58 -12.60
N VAL A 220 17.74 4.73 -11.61
CA VAL A 220 16.43 4.06 -11.49
C VAL A 220 15.50 4.94 -10.66
N ALA A 221 14.30 5.18 -11.19
CA ALA A 221 13.22 5.86 -10.46
C ALA A 221 12.22 4.82 -9.94
N PRO A 222 12.40 4.29 -8.71
CA PRO A 222 11.50 3.28 -8.18
C PRO A 222 10.13 3.89 -7.83
N THR A 223 9.09 3.06 -7.79
CA THR A 223 7.73 3.46 -7.39
C THR A 223 7.19 2.49 -6.35
N MET A 224 6.27 2.99 -5.50
CA MET A 224 5.51 2.13 -4.58
C MET A 224 4.45 1.29 -5.32
N ALA A 225 4.03 1.73 -6.51
CA ALA A 225 3.01 1.10 -7.35
C ALA A 225 3.57 0.66 -8.71
N PRO A 226 4.40 -0.41 -8.77
CA PRO A 226 5.05 -0.84 -10.01
C PRO A 226 4.07 -1.32 -11.09
N GLU A 227 2.82 -1.62 -10.73
CA GLU A 227 1.71 -1.93 -11.63
C GLU A 227 1.03 -0.71 -12.28
N GLY A 228 1.34 0.51 -11.83
CA GLY A 228 0.70 1.74 -12.30
C GLY A 228 -0.68 1.96 -11.69
N ILE A 229 -1.65 2.47 -12.48
CA ILE A 229 -3.00 2.74 -11.98
C ILE A 229 -3.69 1.44 -11.56
N HIS A 230 -4.07 1.33 -10.29
CA HIS A 230 -4.63 0.11 -9.72
C HIS A 230 -5.62 0.40 -8.59
N ARG A 231 -6.07 -0.71 -8.01
CA ARG A 231 -6.90 -0.83 -6.82
C ARG A 231 -6.35 -1.99 -6.00
N ASP A 232 -6.51 -1.95 -4.69
CA ASP A 232 -5.93 -2.96 -3.78
C ASP A 232 -6.86 -4.14 -3.53
N GLY A 233 -8.15 -3.97 -3.83
CA GLY A 233 -9.17 -5.00 -3.59
C GLY A 233 -9.68 -4.97 -2.16
N ALA A 234 -9.74 -3.78 -1.56
CA ALA A 234 -10.30 -3.52 -0.23
C ALA A 234 -11.59 -2.68 -0.34
N ASP A 235 -12.40 -2.61 0.72
CA ASP A 235 -13.57 -1.71 0.71
C ASP A 235 -13.09 -0.25 0.82
N TYR A 236 -12.12 -0.01 1.70
CA TYR A 236 -11.44 1.26 1.91
C TYR A 236 -9.94 1.06 2.02
N ILE A 237 -9.17 2.08 1.68
CA ILE A 237 -7.73 2.10 1.88
C ILE A 237 -7.27 3.40 2.52
N VAL A 238 -6.17 3.31 3.26
CA VAL A 238 -5.24 4.44 3.40
C VAL A 238 -4.12 4.19 2.41
N SER A 239 -4.20 4.80 1.23
CA SER A 239 -3.29 4.50 0.11
C SER A 239 -1.84 4.92 0.43
N ALA A 240 -1.67 5.98 1.22
CA ALA A 240 -0.41 6.32 1.85
C ALA A 240 -0.65 7.24 3.04
N LEU A 241 0.07 6.99 4.14
CA LEU A 241 0.42 7.94 5.20
C LEU A 241 1.94 8.08 5.17
N VAL A 242 2.45 9.25 4.81
CA VAL A 242 3.90 9.46 4.65
C VAL A 242 4.56 9.63 6.01
N MET A 243 5.58 8.80 6.27
CA MET A 243 6.38 8.83 7.50
C MET A 243 7.68 9.60 7.32
N GLU A 244 8.30 9.48 6.15
CA GLU A 244 9.57 10.13 5.83
C GLU A 244 9.65 10.41 4.33
N ARG A 245 10.27 11.54 4.01
CA ARG A 245 10.79 11.86 2.68
C ARG A 245 12.18 12.46 2.89
N ASP A 246 13.21 11.71 2.59
CA ASP A 246 14.60 12.14 2.73
C ASP A 246 15.24 12.24 1.34
N ASP A 247 15.69 13.42 0.99
CA ASP A 247 16.38 13.74 -0.26
C ASP A 247 15.73 13.21 -1.57
N VAL A 248 14.39 13.26 -1.61
CA VAL A 248 13.62 12.76 -2.76
C VAL A 248 12.53 13.71 -3.24
N GLU A 249 12.26 13.60 -4.55
CA GLU A 249 11.15 14.22 -5.26
C GLU A 249 10.23 13.17 -5.91
N GLY A 250 9.11 13.61 -6.49
CA GLY A 250 8.08 12.71 -7.00
C GLY A 250 7.29 12.03 -5.88
N GLY A 251 6.82 10.80 -6.08
CA GLY A 251 5.91 10.14 -5.13
C GLY A 251 4.61 10.92 -4.92
N THR A 252 4.14 11.57 -5.98
CA THR A 252 2.88 12.31 -6.07
C THR A 252 1.75 11.31 -6.27
N SER A 253 0.82 11.28 -5.33
CA SER A 253 -0.35 10.41 -5.39
C SER A 253 -1.42 11.02 -6.27
N THR A 254 -2.09 10.15 -7.04
CA THR A 254 -3.24 10.51 -7.86
C THR A 254 -4.42 9.61 -7.51
N VAL A 255 -5.60 10.19 -7.30
CA VAL A 255 -6.88 9.47 -7.20
C VAL A 255 -7.68 9.77 -8.46
N LEU A 256 -8.16 8.72 -9.12
CA LEU A 256 -8.94 8.81 -10.35
C LEU A 256 -10.35 8.31 -10.11
N SER A 257 -11.27 8.85 -10.90
CA SER A 257 -12.67 8.43 -10.90
C SER A 257 -12.81 6.99 -11.44
N PRO A 258 -14.00 6.39 -11.32
CA PRO A 258 -14.28 5.04 -11.84
C PRO A 258 -14.01 4.86 -13.34
N ASP A 259 -14.09 5.93 -14.14
CA ASP A 259 -13.78 5.90 -15.58
C ASP A 259 -12.27 5.72 -15.87
N ARG A 260 -11.43 5.77 -14.82
CA ARG A 260 -9.96 5.62 -14.85
C ARG A 260 -9.23 6.69 -15.67
N ALA A 261 -9.92 7.73 -16.11
CA ALA A 261 -9.40 8.83 -16.93
C ALA A 261 -9.47 10.18 -16.19
N THR A 262 -10.54 10.43 -15.45
CA THR A 262 -10.76 11.68 -14.74
C THR A 262 -9.95 11.70 -13.45
N THR A 263 -8.99 12.60 -13.35
CA THR A 263 -8.20 12.80 -12.12
C THR A 263 -9.02 13.62 -11.12
N LEU A 264 -9.30 13.05 -9.96
CA LEU A 264 -10.04 13.69 -8.87
C LEU A 264 -9.10 14.41 -7.89
N LEU A 265 -7.95 13.82 -7.60
CA LEU A 265 -6.97 14.39 -6.68
C LEU A 265 -5.56 14.14 -7.19
N THR A 266 -4.70 15.16 -7.15
CA THR A 266 -3.25 15.05 -7.34
C THR A 266 -2.57 15.75 -6.19
N VAL A 267 -1.75 15.03 -5.42
CA VAL A 267 -1.12 15.60 -4.22
C VAL A 267 0.23 14.94 -3.93
N THR A 268 1.22 15.74 -3.56
CA THR A 268 2.49 15.24 -3.01
C THR A 268 2.42 15.39 -1.49
N LEU A 269 2.25 14.27 -0.80
CA LEU A 269 2.08 14.23 0.66
C LEU A 269 3.38 14.56 1.39
N ALA A 270 3.28 15.42 2.42
CA ALA A 270 4.34 15.67 3.38
C ALA A 270 4.34 14.63 4.52
N PRO A 271 5.45 14.45 5.26
CA PRO A 271 5.46 13.59 6.45
C PRO A 271 4.35 13.95 7.44
N GLY A 272 3.57 12.95 7.85
CA GLY A 272 2.38 13.10 8.70
C GLY A 272 1.08 13.26 7.93
N GLN A 273 1.10 13.34 6.60
CA GLN A 273 -0.11 13.42 5.78
C GLN A 273 -0.46 12.09 5.14
N GLY A 274 -1.75 11.82 4.98
CA GLY A 274 -2.23 10.64 4.29
C GLY A 274 -3.54 10.83 3.54
N ILE A 275 -3.89 9.82 2.73
CA ILE A 275 -5.13 9.77 1.95
C ILE A 275 -5.92 8.55 2.38
N PHE A 276 -7.11 8.78 2.93
CA PHE A 276 -8.15 7.77 3.08
C PHE A 276 -9.08 7.84 1.89
N GLN A 277 -9.42 6.71 1.28
CA GLN A 277 -10.33 6.66 0.15
C GLN A 277 -11.08 5.34 0.07
N ALA A 278 -12.22 5.38 -0.62
CA ALA A 278 -12.83 4.18 -1.17
C ALA A 278 -11.91 3.47 -2.17
N ASP A 279 -12.02 2.15 -2.25
CA ASP A 279 -11.31 1.32 -3.23
C ASP A 279 -12.30 0.44 -4.03
N ALA A 280 -12.03 -0.85 -4.22
CA ALA A 280 -12.68 -1.69 -5.23
C ALA A 280 -13.66 -2.74 -4.70
N LEU A 281 -13.62 -3.06 -3.41
CA LEU A 281 -14.39 -4.19 -2.90
C LEU A 281 -15.87 -3.83 -2.75
N ARG A 282 -16.69 -4.90 -2.72
CA ARG A 282 -18.15 -5.03 -2.85
C ARG A 282 -19.04 -4.05 -2.06
N ALA A 283 -18.49 -3.06 -1.34
CA ALA A 283 -19.24 -2.09 -0.52
C ALA A 283 -19.87 -1.02 -1.38
N LEU A 284 -19.23 -0.70 -2.50
CA LEU A 284 -19.61 0.41 -3.35
C LEU A 284 -19.99 -0.09 -4.74
N PRO A 285 -21.05 0.50 -5.33
CA PRO A 285 -21.36 0.39 -6.75
C PRO A 285 -20.11 0.62 -7.63
N GLU A 286 -20.07 0.01 -8.82
CA GLU A 286 -18.91 0.11 -9.72
C GLU A 286 -18.56 1.56 -10.08
N ASP A 287 -19.57 2.42 -10.22
CA ASP A 287 -19.47 3.87 -10.45
C ASP A 287 -19.05 4.67 -9.20
N GLN A 288 -18.62 4.00 -8.13
CA GLN A 288 -18.05 4.60 -6.93
C GLN A 288 -16.70 3.98 -6.56
N GLN A 289 -16.19 3.04 -7.35
CA GLN A 289 -14.89 2.42 -7.12
C GLN A 289 -13.79 3.32 -7.69
N LEU A 290 -12.96 3.84 -6.81
CA LEU A 290 -11.89 4.76 -7.18
C LEU A 290 -10.64 3.99 -7.58
N TRP A 291 -9.84 4.59 -8.46
CA TRP A 291 -8.51 4.10 -8.80
C TRP A 291 -7.46 5.01 -8.21
N HIS A 292 -6.25 4.50 -8.02
CA HIS A 292 -5.16 5.33 -7.57
C HIS A 292 -3.83 4.95 -8.23
N ASN A 293 -2.88 5.89 -8.17
CA ASN A 293 -1.53 5.72 -8.65
C ASN A 293 -0.58 6.61 -7.85
N VAL A 294 0.71 6.36 -7.98
CA VAL A 294 1.76 7.22 -7.44
C VAL A 294 2.90 7.33 -8.42
N THR A 295 3.39 8.55 -8.63
CA THR A 295 4.54 8.77 -9.52
C THR A 295 5.80 8.10 -8.94
N PRO A 296 6.75 7.70 -9.80
CA PRO A 296 8.07 7.30 -9.35
C PRO A 296 8.74 8.37 -8.48
N VAL A 297 9.70 7.92 -7.68
CA VAL A 297 10.49 8.76 -6.78
C VAL A 297 11.90 8.87 -7.36
N THR A 298 12.48 10.07 -7.33
CA THR A 298 13.85 10.35 -7.76
C THR A 298 14.60 11.07 -6.65
N LEU A 299 15.93 11.04 -6.68
CA LEU A 299 16.74 11.91 -5.83
C LEU A 299 16.49 13.38 -6.21
N ARG A 300 16.57 14.28 -5.23
CA ARG A 300 16.51 15.73 -5.50
C ARG A 300 17.78 16.22 -6.17
N ASP A 301 18.92 15.82 -5.61
CA ASP A 301 20.24 16.07 -6.17
C ASP A 301 20.87 14.75 -6.64
N SER A 302 21.67 14.79 -7.72
CA SER A 302 22.14 13.59 -8.41
C SER A 302 23.64 13.38 -8.28
N ASP A 303 24.21 13.59 -7.10
CA ASP A 303 25.60 13.24 -6.85
C ASP A 303 25.77 11.71 -6.76
N ASP A 304 26.89 11.20 -7.27
CA ASP A 304 27.11 9.77 -7.57
C ASP A 304 27.04 8.81 -6.35
N ASP A 305 26.99 9.32 -5.12
CA ASP A 305 26.92 8.52 -3.88
C ASP A 305 25.68 8.78 -3.02
N GLN A 306 24.75 9.63 -3.49
CA GLN A 306 23.57 9.99 -2.71
C GLN A 306 22.54 8.86 -2.63
N ARG A 307 21.79 8.88 -1.54
CA ARG A 307 20.67 7.97 -1.27
C ARG A 307 19.52 8.78 -0.71
N GLY A 308 18.32 8.43 -1.15
CA GLY A 308 17.08 9.04 -0.67
C GLY A 308 16.11 7.97 -0.21
N SER A 309 15.12 8.38 0.57
CA SER A 309 14.07 7.48 1.07
C SER A 309 12.68 8.09 0.98
N ARG A 310 11.70 7.21 0.77
CA ARG A 310 10.28 7.52 1.01
C ARG A 310 9.65 6.38 1.78
N ASN A 311 9.21 6.66 3.00
CA ASN A 311 8.63 5.67 3.89
C ASN A 311 7.15 5.98 4.13
N ILE A 312 6.30 4.96 4.01
CA ILE A 312 4.85 5.10 4.20
C ILE A 312 4.26 3.97 5.02
N PHE A 313 3.16 4.30 5.68
CA PHE A 313 2.17 3.38 6.18
C PHE A 313 1.00 3.32 5.20
N GLY A 314 0.42 2.14 5.02
CA GLY A 314 -0.80 1.94 4.23
C GLY A 314 -1.73 0.97 4.94
N PHE A 315 -3.02 1.03 4.62
CA PHE A 315 -4.03 0.14 5.18
C PHE A 315 -4.98 -0.34 4.10
N ASP A 316 -5.25 -1.64 4.10
CA ASP A 316 -6.33 -2.26 3.33
C ASP A 316 -7.43 -2.66 4.32
N VAL A 317 -8.62 -2.09 4.19
CA VAL A 317 -9.73 -2.33 5.11
C VAL A 317 -10.87 -3.06 4.42
N VAL A 318 -11.26 -4.19 4.99
CA VAL A 318 -12.37 -5.03 4.52
C VAL A 318 -13.42 -5.12 5.62
N LEU A 319 -14.65 -4.68 5.32
CA LEU A 319 -15.76 -4.71 6.25
C LEU A 319 -16.27 -6.13 6.46
N HIS A 320 -16.59 -6.48 7.71
CA HIS A 320 -17.38 -7.67 8.00
C HIS A 320 -18.81 -7.43 7.55
N ARG A 321 -19.39 -8.41 6.87
CA ARG A 321 -20.79 -8.36 6.48
C ARG A 321 -21.54 -9.51 7.10
N PRO A 322 -22.81 -9.30 7.50
CA PRO A 322 -23.69 -10.42 7.78
C PRO A 322 -23.71 -11.33 6.55
N GLN A 323 -23.57 -12.64 6.74
CA GLN A 323 -23.84 -13.59 5.67
C GLN A 323 -25.26 -13.31 5.16
N GLN A 324 -25.41 -13.00 3.87
CA GLN A 324 -26.72 -13.05 3.24
C GLN A 324 -27.16 -14.50 3.30
N THR A 325 -28.06 -14.83 4.24
CA THR A 325 -28.85 -16.05 4.16
C THR A 325 -29.61 -15.99 2.84
N VAL A 326 -29.22 -16.87 1.92
CA VAL A 326 -29.89 -17.11 0.63
C VAL A 326 -31.31 -17.61 0.87
#